data_AF-A0A0G4LED7-F1
#
_entry.id   AF-A0A0G4LED7-F1
#
_cell.length_a   1.000
_cell.length_b   1.000
_cell.length_c   1.000
_cell.angle_alpha   90.00
_cell.angle_beta   90.00
_cell.angle_gamma   90.00
#
_symmetry.space_group_name_H-M   'P 1'
#
loop_
_entity.id
_entity.type
_entity.pdbx_description
1 polymer ?
#
loop_
_entity_poly.entity_id
_entity_poly.type
_entity_poly.pdbx_seq_one_letter_code
_entity_poly.pdbx_strand_id
1 'polypeptide(L)'
;MYIKQIIIQGFKSYKDQTAIEPFSPGTNVIVGRNGSGKSNFFAAIRFVLSDNYNQMSREERQGLLHEGSGSAVMSAYVEIIFDNSDDRFPTGGKELILRRTIGSKKDEYSLDRKVVTKNDVINLLEAAGFSRSNPYYIVPQGRVSALTNMKESDRLNLMKEVAGTQVYEARRAESLKIMNDTNNKREKIDELLGYIKERLAELEEEKEELRGFQDKDRDRRCLEYALYYQEQQAFQSQLERIENMR
;
A
#
# COMPACT_ATOMS: atom_id res chain seq x y z
N MET A 1 -25.85 -17.56 -0.73
CA MET A 1 -24.58 -17.84 -0.04
C MET A 1 -24.84 -18.20 1.42
N TYR A 2 -24.34 -19.35 1.86
CA TYR A 2 -24.29 -19.74 3.28
C TYR A 2 -23.10 -20.68 3.53
N ILE A 3 -22.71 -20.87 4.79
CA ILE A 3 -21.67 -21.85 5.15
C ILE A 3 -22.27 -23.25 5.04
N LYS A 4 -21.80 -24.05 4.10
CA LYS A 4 -22.26 -25.43 3.89
C LYS A 4 -21.59 -26.39 4.85
N GLN A 5 -20.29 -26.24 5.09
CA GLN A 5 -19.54 -27.15 5.96
C GLN A 5 -18.32 -26.46 6.57
N ILE A 6 -17.91 -26.91 7.76
CA ILE A 6 -16.67 -26.47 8.42
C ILE A 6 -15.85 -27.70 8.81
N ILE A 7 -14.55 -27.65 8.51
CA ILE A 7 -13.57 -28.68 8.85
C ILE A 7 -12.47 -28.02 9.68
N ILE A 8 -12.18 -28.62 10.85
CA ILE A 8 -11.22 -28.09 11.81
C ILE A 8 -10.22 -29.18 12.17
N GLN A 9 -8.93 -28.86 12.17
CA GLN A 9 -7.89 -29.77 12.63
C GLN A 9 -6.78 -29.02 13.36
N GLY A 10 -6.31 -29.57 14.47
CA GLY A 10 -5.21 -29.04 15.26
C GLY A 10 -5.47 -27.70 15.95
N PHE A 11 -6.69 -27.18 15.94
CA PHE A 11 -7.04 -25.84 16.42
C PHE A 11 -7.65 -25.88 17.83
N LYS A 12 -6.98 -25.28 18.83
CA LYS A 12 -7.42 -25.22 20.23
C LYS A 12 -7.92 -26.56 20.78
N SER A 13 -9.23 -26.74 20.98
CA SER A 13 -9.78 -28.00 21.51
C SER A 13 -9.90 -29.12 20.48
N TYR A 14 -9.69 -28.84 19.18
CA TYR A 14 -9.85 -29.80 18.08
C TYR A 14 -8.49 -30.37 17.69
N LYS A 15 -8.11 -31.51 18.28
CA LYS A 15 -6.83 -32.18 17.97
C LYS A 15 -6.89 -32.85 16.58
N ASP A 16 -7.80 -33.79 16.42
CA ASP A 16 -7.99 -34.55 15.20
C ASP A 16 -8.90 -33.80 14.23
N GLN A 17 -8.87 -34.21 12.96
CA GLN A 17 -9.73 -33.63 11.93
C GLN A 17 -11.20 -33.89 12.28
N THR A 18 -11.93 -32.82 12.52
CA THR A 18 -13.37 -32.85 12.78
C THR A 18 -14.06 -32.12 11.64
N ALA A 19 -14.78 -32.89 10.82
CA ALA A 19 -15.70 -32.36 9.82
C ALA A 19 -17.08 -32.26 10.45
N ILE A 20 -17.63 -31.05 10.52
CA ILE A 20 -19.01 -30.86 10.95
C ILE A 20 -19.94 -31.32 9.83
N GLU A 21 -21.09 -31.85 10.18
CA GLU A 21 -22.12 -32.20 9.21
C GLU A 21 -22.58 -30.95 8.42
N PRO A 22 -23.09 -31.14 7.18
CA PRO A 22 -23.54 -30.02 6.37
C PRO A 22 -24.62 -29.19 7.08
N PHE A 23 -24.42 -27.88 7.13
CA PHE A 23 -25.37 -26.95 7.74
C PHE A 23 -26.61 -26.78 6.86
N SER A 24 -27.73 -26.52 7.52
CA SER A 24 -28.95 -26.07 6.84
C SER A 24 -28.80 -24.61 6.40
N PRO A 25 -29.37 -24.19 5.25
CA PRO A 25 -29.46 -22.78 4.89
C PRO A 25 -30.36 -21.96 5.83
N GLY A 26 -31.15 -22.62 6.69
CA GLY A 26 -31.98 -21.98 7.71
C GLY A 26 -31.23 -21.70 9.01
N THR A 27 -31.90 -21.95 10.13
CA THR A 27 -31.34 -21.72 11.47
C THR A 27 -30.62 -22.97 11.97
N ASN A 28 -29.36 -22.80 12.38
CA ASN A 28 -28.54 -23.86 12.98
C ASN A 28 -28.25 -23.51 14.44
N VAL A 29 -28.50 -24.45 15.36
CA VAL A 29 -28.30 -24.27 16.80
C VAL A 29 -27.22 -25.23 17.30
N ILE A 30 -26.21 -24.69 17.98
CA ILE A 30 -25.11 -25.48 18.55
C ILE A 30 -25.29 -25.57 20.06
N VAL A 31 -25.50 -26.78 20.56
CA VAL A 31 -25.67 -27.08 21.99
C VAL A 31 -24.56 -28.00 22.49
N GLY A 32 -24.27 -27.95 23.79
CA GLY A 32 -23.26 -28.81 24.41
C GLY A 32 -22.95 -28.38 25.84
N ARG A 33 -22.25 -29.23 26.60
CA ARG A 33 -21.87 -28.95 27.99
C ARG A 33 -20.86 -27.79 28.07
N ASN A 34 -20.77 -27.13 29.23
CA ASN A 34 -19.72 -26.13 29.45
C ASN A 34 -18.34 -26.77 29.27
N GLY A 35 -17.43 -26.08 28.59
CA GLY A 35 -16.09 -26.59 28.26
C GLY A 35 -16.02 -27.52 27.04
N SER A 36 -17.13 -27.86 26.38
CA SER A 36 -17.15 -28.78 25.22
C SER A 36 -16.57 -28.22 23.92
N GLY A 37 -15.83 -27.10 23.96
CA GLY A 37 -15.22 -26.49 22.76
C GLY A 37 -16.14 -25.61 21.90
N LYS A 38 -17.38 -25.30 22.33
CA LYS A 38 -18.31 -24.42 21.59
C LYS A 38 -17.72 -23.03 21.29
N SER A 39 -17.11 -22.38 22.28
CA SER A 39 -16.47 -21.07 22.07
C SER A 39 -15.28 -21.17 21.11
N ASN A 40 -14.56 -22.30 21.12
CA ASN A 40 -13.46 -22.56 20.20
C ASN A 40 -13.93 -22.85 18.78
N PHE A 41 -15.13 -23.39 18.60
CA PHE A 41 -15.78 -23.53 17.30
C PHE A 41 -16.01 -22.17 16.64
N PHE A 42 -16.64 -21.24 17.34
CA PHE A 42 -16.85 -19.88 16.81
C PHE A 42 -15.54 -19.11 16.64
N ALA A 43 -14.55 -19.36 17.50
CA ALA A 43 -13.20 -18.81 17.31
C ALA A 43 -12.53 -19.35 16.03
N ALA A 44 -12.75 -20.61 15.64
CA ALA A 44 -12.24 -21.17 14.40
C ALA A 44 -12.85 -20.48 13.18
N ILE A 45 -14.17 -20.26 13.17
CA ILE A 45 -14.85 -19.49 12.11
C ILE A 45 -14.29 -18.07 12.04
N ARG A 46 -14.18 -17.40 13.18
CA ARG A 46 -13.63 -16.04 13.26
C ARG A 46 -12.17 -16.00 12.81
N PHE A 47 -11.39 -17.04 13.06
CA PHE A 47 -10.00 -17.14 12.65
C PHE A 47 -9.83 -17.12 11.11
N VAL A 48 -10.79 -17.69 10.36
CA VAL A 48 -10.76 -17.66 8.90
C VAL A 48 -11.33 -16.35 8.34
N LEU A 49 -12.44 -15.86 8.91
CA LEU A 49 -13.21 -14.75 8.31
C LEU A 49 -12.83 -13.36 8.83
N SER A 50 -12.13 -13.27 9.96
CA SER A 50 -11.85 -11.99 10.62
C SER A 50 -10.40 -11.57 10.49
N ASP A 51 -10.21 -10.27 10.28
CA ASP A 51 -8.90 -9.64 10.23
C ASP A 51 -8.19 -9.52 11.59
N ASN A 52 -8.87 -9.83 12.69
CA ASN A 52 -8.30 -9.70 14.04
C ASN A 52 -7.07 -10.60 14.27
N TYR A 53 -6.93 -11.68 13.50
CA TYR A 53 -5.83 -12.64 13.63
C TYR A 53 -4.68 -12.36 12.66
N ASN A 54 -4.61 -11.16 12.10
CA ASN A 54 -3.63 -10.80 11.08
C ASN A 54 -2.29 -10.34 11.65
N GLN A 55 -2.30 -9.79 12.86
CA GLN A 55 -1.13 -9.35 13.60
C GLN A 55 -1.10 -10.15 14.89
N MET A 56 -0.45 -11.31 14.85
CA MET A 56 -0.32 -12.19 16.01
C MET A 56 1.14 -12.32 16.43
N SER A 57 1.38 -12.21 17.74
CA SER A 57 2.65 -12.56 18.36
C SER A 57 2.93 -14.06 18.22
N ARG A 58 4.16 -14.49 18.55
CA ARG A 58 4.51 -15.91 18.52
C ARG A 58 3.69 -16.71 19.55
N GLU A 59 3.48 -16.13 20.72
CA GLU A 59 2.69 -16.69 21.81
C GLU A 59 1.21 -16.82 21.40
N GLU A 60 0.66 -15.79 20.75
CA GLU A 60 -0.73 -15.82 20.26
C GLU A 60 -0.94 -16.89 19.19
N ARG A 61 0.01 -17.07 18.27
CA ARG A 61 -0.02 -18.16 17.28
C ARG A 61 0.02 -19.53 17.94
N GLN A 62 0.89 -19.70 18.93
CA GLN A 62 0.99 -20.95 19.66
C GLN A 62 -0.31 -21.27 20.42
N GLY A 63 -0.95 -20.26 21.02
CA GLY A 63 -2.24 -20.40 21.68
C GLY A 63 -3.44 -20.73 20.78
N LEU A 64 -3.26 -20.73 19.44
CA LEU A 64 -4.26 -21.25 18.51
C LEU A 64 -4.09 -22.75 18.22
N LEU A 65 -2.90 -23.29 18.44
CA LEU A 65 -2.63 -24.71 18.24
C LEU A 65 -3.21 -25.52 19.41
N HIS A 66 -3.53 -26.79 19.16
CA HIS A 66 -3.99 -27.68 20.22
C HIS A 66 -2.88 -27.95 21.24
N GLU A 67 -3.15 -27.61 22.49
CA GLU A 67 -2.32 -27.96 23.64
C GLU A 67 -3.02 -29.06 24.44
N GLY A 68 -2.41 -30.25 24.47
CA GLY A 68 -2.98 -31.43 25.11
C GLY A 68 -1.97 -32.57 25.22
N SER A 69 -2.39 -33.70 25.81
CA SER A 69 -1.55 -34.87 25.96
C SER A 69 -1.32 -35.59 24.61
N GLY A 70 -0.06 -35.99 24.37
CA GLY A 70 0.39 -36.67 23.15
C GLY A 70 1.34 -35.82 22.30
N SER A 71 1.48 -36.19 21.02
CA SER A 71 2.36 -35.48 20.08
C SER A 71 1.94 -34.03 19.89
N ALA A 72 2.92 -33.12 19.97
CA ALA A 72 2.70 -31.70 19.73
C ALA A 72 2.20 -31.45 18.30
N VAL A 73 1.12 -30.69 18.18
CA VAL A 73 0.57 -30.28 16.88
C VAL A 73 1.41 -29.14 16.32
N MET A 74 2.06 -29.38 15.19
CA MET A 74 2.94 -28.39 14.54
C MET A 74 2.18 -27.36 13.68
N SER A 75 0.97 -27.72 13.25
CA SER A 75 0.12 -26.89 12.40
C SER A 75 -1.36 -27.21 12.62
N ALA A 76 -2.20 -26.17 12.54
CA ALA A 76 -3.64 -26.25 12.53
C ALA A 76 -4.18 -25.69 11.22
N TYR A 77 -5.36 -26.14 10.79
CA TYR A 77 -6.11 -25.46 9.75
C TYR A 77 -7.60 -25.45 10.06
N VAL A 78 -8.26 -24.45 9.50
CA VAL A 78 -9.71 -24.34 9.47
C VAL A 78 -10.10 -24.13 8.02
N GLU A 79 -10.99 -24.97 7.52
CA GLU A 79 -11.57 -24.90 6.18
C GLU A 79 -13.06 -24.66 6.29
N ILE A 80 -13.55 -23.67 5.56
CA ILE A 80 -14.96 -23.31 5.45
C ILE A 80 -15.36 -23.49 3.99
N ILE A 81 -16.38 -24.31 3.78
CA ILE A 81 -16.98 -24.55 2.48
C ILE A 81 -18.26 -23.72 2.42
N PHE A 82 -18.32 -22.80 1.47
CA PHE A 82 -19.49 -21.97 1.22
C PHE A 82 -20.28 -22.51 0.03
N ASP A 83 -21.60 -22.49 0.15
CA ASP A 83 -22.47 -22.51 -1.02
C ASP A 83 -22.43 -21.12 -1.68
N ASN A 84 -22.10 -21.07 -2.97
CA ASN A 84 -22.01 -19.87 -3.79
C ASN A 84 -23.01 -19.92 -4.96
N SER A 85 -24.19 -20.52 -4.75
CA SER A 85 -25.21 -20.65 -5.81
C SER A 85 -25.78 -19.31 -6.29
N ASP A 86 -25.61 -18.24 -5.50
CA ASP A 86 -26.00 -16.86 -5.82
C ASP A 86 -24.85 -16.01 -6.41
N ASP A 87 -23.72 -16.62 -6.73
CA ASP A 87 -22.56 -15.99 -7.41
C ASP A 87 -22.04 -14.72 -6.73
N ARG A 88 -22.14 -14.66 -5.40
CA ARG A 88 -21.59 -13.53 -4.60
C ARG A 88 -20.07 -13.52 -4.59
N PHE A 89 -19.46 -14.70 -4.59
CA PHE A 89 -18.04 -14.83 -4.82
C PHE A 89 -17.80 -14.92 -6.32
N PRO A 90 -17.03 -14.00 -6.93
CA PRO A 90 -16.76 -13.95 -8.36
C PRO A 90 -15.72 -15.02 -8.78
N THR A 91 -15.95 -16.27 -8.41
CA THR A 91 -15.08 -17.41 -8.75
C THR A 91 -15.66 -18.30 -9.85
N GLY A 92 -16.93 -18.11 -10.22
CA GLY A 92 -17.64 -18.91 -11.22
C GLY A 92 -17.96 -20.34 -10.77
N GLY A 93 -17.60 -20.70 -9.53
CA GLY A 93 -17.91 -21.98 -8.90
C GLY A 93 -19.19 -21.92 -8.07
N LYS A 94 -19.94 -23.02 -8.04
CA LYS A 94 -21.14 -23.17 -7.16
C LYS A 94 -20.78 -23.31 -5.68
N GLU A 95 -19.53 -23.64 -5.39
CA GLU A 95 -18.99 -23.73 -4.03
C GLU A 95 -17.66 -23.01 -3.98
N LEU A 96 -17.36 -22.44 -2.81
CA LEU A 96 -16.06 -21.82 -2.52
C LEU A 96 -15.45 -22.51 -1.31
N ILE A 97 -14.21 -23.00 -1.45
CA ILE A 97 -13.46 -23.60 -0.35
C ILE A 97 -12.40 -22.61 0.12
N LEU A 98 -12.60 -22.03 1.31
CA LEU A 98 -11.64 -21.13 1.94
C LEU A 98 -10.98 -21.83 3.13
N ARG A 99 -9.67 -22.02 3.07
CA ARG A 99 -8.88 -22.64 4.13
C ARG A 99 -7.76 -21.72 4.58
N ARG A 100 -7.64 -21.53 5.90
CA ARG A 100 -6.48 -20.88 6.53
C ARG A 100 -5.68 -21.90 7.34
N THR A 101 -4.40 -22.00 7.05
CA THR A 101 -3.46 -22.89 7.73
C THR A 101 -2.50 -22.05 8.57
N ILE A 102 -2.37 -22.38 9.85
CA ILE A 102 -1.45 -21.72 10.79
C ILE A 102 -0.50 -22.75 11.39
N GLY A 103 0.78 -22.41 11.42
CA GLY A 103 1.81 -23.08 12.18
C GLY A 103 2.70 -22.05 12.88
N SER A 104 3.73 -22.50 13.60
CA SER A 104 4.56 -21.60 14.41
C SER A 104 5.27 -20.50 13.61
N LYS A 105 5.55 -20.75 12.32
CA LYS A 105 6.25 -19.80 11.43
C LYS A 105 5.48 -19.49 10.14
N LYS A 106 4.35 -20.15 9.92
CA LYS A 106 3.67 -20.20 8.62
C LYS A 106 2.20 -19.85 8.81
N ASP A 107 1.70 -18.89 8.06
CA ASP A 107 0.29 -18.49 8.03
C ASP A 107 -0.09 -18.31 6.56
N GLU A 108 -0.90 -19.23 6.04
CA GLU A 108 -1.25 -19.27 4.63
C GLU A 108 -2.74 -19.42 4.43
N TYR A 109 -3.26 -18.67 3.47
CA TYR A 109 -4.59 -18.84 2.95
C TYR A 109 -4.55 -19.65 1.67
N SER A 110 -5.58 -20.48 1.49
CA SER A 110 -5.84 -21.17 0.25
C SER A 110 -7.30 -21.07 -0.12
N LEU A 111 -7.54 -20.88 -1.40
CA LEU A 111 -8.86 -20.79 -2.02
C LEU A 111 -8.94 -21.87 -3.09
N ASP A 112 -9.94 -22.73 -3.00
CA ASP A 112 -10.09 -23.91 -3.87
C ASP A 112 -8.79 -24.71 -4.01
N ARG A 113 -8.11 -24.91 -2.87
CA ARG A 113 -6.83 -25.61 -2.72
C ARG A 113 -5.63 -24.93 -3.39
N LYS A 114 -5.78 -23.71 -3.91
CA LYS A 114 -4.67 -22.88 -4.41
C LYS A 114 -4.25 -21.88 -3.35
N VAL A 115 -2.94 -21.77 -3.10
CA VAL A 115 -2.42 -20.76 -2.17
C VAL A 115 -2.65 -19.36 -2.77
N VAL A 116 -3.21 -18.47 -1.97
CA VAL A 116 -3.54 -17.10 -2.37
C VAL A 116 -2.98 -16.11 -1.36
N THR A 117 -2.78 -14.86 -1.79
CA THR A 117 -2.32 -13.84 -0.85
C THR A 117 -3.45 -13.44 0.08
N LYS A 118 -3.07 -12.99 1.28
CA LYS A 118 -4.02 -12.46 2.25
C LYS A 118 -4.85 -11.29 1.69
N ASN A 119 -4.25 -10.43 0.86
CA ASN A 119 -4.97 -9.29 0.28
C ASN A 119 -6.08 -9.78 -0.66
N ASP A 120 -5.82 -10.82 -1.45
CA ASP A 120 -6.81 -11.38 -2.37
C ASP A 120 -8.00 -11.96 -1.62
N VAL A 121 -7.76 -12.70 -0.53
CA VAL A 121 -8.83 -13.26 0.32
C VAL A 121 -9.71 -12.15 0.88
N ILE A 122 -9.10 -11.05 1.31
CA ILE A 122 -9.88 -10.00 1.96
C ILE A 122 -10.67 -9.20 0.92
N ASN A 123 -10.11 -8.91 -0.25
CA ASN A 123 -10.85 -8.32 -1.35
C ASN A 123 -12.03 -9.20 -1.77
N LEU A 124 -11.85 -10.51 -1.77
CA LEU A 124 -12.90 -11.48 -2.06
C LEU A 124 -14.01 -11.49 -1.00
N LEU A 125 -13.63 -11.52 0.28
CA LEU A 125 -14.58 -11.45 1.41
C LEU A 125 -15.37 -10.14 1.37
N GLU A 126 -14.71 -9.03 1.07
CA GLU A 126 -15.34 -7.71 0.93
C GLU A 126 -16.34 -7.69 -0.24
N ALA A 127 -16.00 -8.26 -1.39
CA ALA A 127 -16.89 -8.39 -2.54
C ALA A 127 -18.16 -9.21 -2.22
N ALA A 128 -18.06 -10.24 -1.37
CA ALA A 128 -19.19 -11.04 -0.92
C ALA A 128 -20.01 -10.40 0.21
N GLY A 129 -19.60 -9.23 0.71
CA GLY A 129 -20.28 -8.47 1.75
C GLY A 129 -19.75 -8.70 3.18
N PHE A 130 -18.67 -9.46 3.34
CA PHE A 130 -17.94 -9.55 4.61
C PHE A 130 -16.97 -8.37 4.73
N SER A 131 -17.53 -7.19 5.01
CA SER A 131 -16.74 -5.96 5.11
C SER A 131 -15.80 -5.98 6.32
N ARG A 132 -14.55 -5.54 6.11
CA ARG A 132 -13.60 -5.23 7.20
C ARG A 132 -14.17 -4.21 8.19
N SER A 133 -14.94 -3.26 7.67
CA SER A 133 -15.54 -2.13 8.39
C SER A 133 -16.89 -2.49 9.03
N ASN A 134 -17.32 -3.75 8.96
CA ASN A 134 -18.55 -4.19 9.59
C ASN A 134 -18.38 -5.61 10.15
N PRO A 135 -17.67 -5.78 11.28
CA PRO A 135 -17.43 -7.09 11.89
C PRO A 135 -18.69 -7.70 12.54
N TYR A 136 -19.86 -7.05 12.45
CA TYR A 136 -21.07 -7.41 13.20
C TYR A 136 -21.76 -8.71 12.72
N TYR A 137 -21.20 -9.39 11.72
CA TYR A 137 -21.59 -10.76 11.38
C TYR A 137 -21.11 -11.80 12.42
N ILE A 138 -20.18 -11.44 13.33
CA ILE A 138 -19.78 -12.29 14.46
C ILE A 138 -19.88 -11.49 15.76
N VAL A 139 -20.68 -11.98 16.72
CA VAL A 139 -20.83 -11.38 18.05
C VAL A 139 -20.16 -12.26 19.10
N PRO A 140 -18.94 -11.90 19.58
CA PRO A 140 -18.30 -12.63 20.66
C PRO A 140 -19.08 -12.52 21.98
N GLN A 141 -18.84 -13.47 22.87
CA GLN A 141 -19.32 -13.39 24.24
C GLN A 141 -18.88 -12.05 24.89
N GLY A 142 -19.80 -11.41 25.60
CA GLY A 142 -19.57 -10.12 26.26
C GLY A 142 -19.68 -8.89 25.35
N ARG A 143 -19.69 -9.06 24.01
CA ARG A 143 -19.80 -7.93 23.07
C ARG A 143 -21.13 -7.17 23.21
N VAL A 144 -22.21 -7.86 23.54
CA VAL A 144 -23.53 -7.24 23.77
C VAL A 144 -23.47 -6.26 24.96
N SER A 145 -22.88 -6.69 26.08
CA SER A 145 -22.68 -5.81 27.26
C SER A 145 -21.69 -4.68 26.96
N ALA A 146 -20.67 -4.93 26.15
CA ALA A 146 -19.76 -3.87 25.71
C ALA A 146 -20.51 -2.81 24.89
N LEU A 147 -21.39 -3.22 23.96
CA LEU A 147 -22.18 -2.31 23.12
C LEU A 147 -23.11 -1.42 23.96
N THR A 148 -23.74 -1.97 25.00
CA THR A 148 -24.62 -1.18 25.89
C THR A 148 -23.84 -0.17 26.72
N ASN A 149 -22.60 -0.49 27.10
CA ASN A 149 -21.74 0.35 27.92
C ASN A 149 -20.76 1.24 27.12
N MET A 150 -20.83 1.23 25.79
CA MET A 150 -19.94 2.05 24.93
C MET A 150 -20.17 3.55 25.15
N LYS A 151 -19.08 4.31 25.13
CA LYS A 151 -19.13 5.79 25.10
C LYS A 151 -19.79 6.27 23.81
N GLU A 152 -20.37 7.46 23.86
CA GLU A 152 -21.06 8.07 22.70
C GLU A 152 -20.14 8.22 21.49
N SER A 153 -18.86 8.57 21.69
CA SER A 153 -17.85 8.65 20.63
C SER A 153 -17.62 7.31 19.94
N ASP A 154 -17.54 6.23 20.71
CA ASP A 154 -17.29 4.88 20.17
C ASP A 154 -18.52 4.35 19.44
N ARG A 155 -19.72 4.69 19.94
CA ARG A 155 -20.99 4.40 19.28
C ARG A 155 -21.13 5.15 17.96
N LEU A 156 -20.71 6.42 17.90
CA LEU A 156 -20.69 7.19 16.65
C LEU A 156 -19.71 6.60 15.64
N ASN A 157 -18.50 6.25 16.08
CA ASN A 157 -17.51 5.59 15.23
C ASN A 157 -18.04 4.28 14.65
N LEU A 158 -18.74 3.50 15.48
CA LEU A 158 -19.47 2.32 15.06
C LEU A 158 -20.52 2.66 13.98
N MET A 159 -21.38 3.65 14.19
CA MET A 159 -22.38 4.03 13.18
C MET A 159 -21.72 4.46 11.86
N LYS A 160 -20.59 5.15 11.91
CA LYS A 160 -19.79 5.51 10.72
C LYS A 160 -19.21 4.29 10.00
N GLU A 161 -18.78 3.28 10.74
CA GLU A 161 -18.32 1.99 10.21
C GLU A 161 -19.44 1.30 9.42
N VAL A 162 -20.61 1.16 10.03
CA VAL A 162 -21.79 0.50 9.44
C VAL A 162 -22.33 1.28 8.24
N ALA A 163 -22.29 2.61 8.29
CA ALA A 163 -22.64 3.47 7.16
C ALA A 163 -21.59 3.45 6.04
N GLY A 164 -20.43 2.81 6.24
CA GLY A 164 -19.35 2.73 5.25
C GLY A 164 -18.61 4.05 5.03
N THR A 165 -18.82 5.07 5.87
CA THR A 165 -18.22 6.40 5.68
C THR A 165 -16.73 6.43 6.00
N GLN A 166 -16.22 5.47 6.79
CA GLN A 166 -14.80 5.39 7.14
C GLN A 166 -13.89 5.24 5.92
N VAL A 167 -14.27 4.44 4.92
CA VAL A 167 -13.45 4.24 3.70
C VAL A 167 -13.30 5.56 2.95
N TYR A 168 -14.40 6.31 2.83
CA TYR A 168 -14.39 7.63 2.23
C TYR A 168 -13.54 8.63 3.03
N GLU A 169 -13.71 8.69 4.36
CA GLU A 169 -12.91 9.57 5.23
C GLU A 169 -11.41 9.25 5.14
N ALA A 170 -11.03 7.97 5.11
CA ALA A 170 -9.65 7.53 4.97
C ALA A 170 -9.03 7.94 3.63
N ARG A 171 -9.73 7.66 2.51
CA ARG A 171 -9.29 8.07 1.17
C ARG A 171 -9.17 9.58 1.04
N ARG A 172 -10.11 10.33 1.65
CA ARG A 172 -10.08 11.79 1.66
C ARG A 172 -8.85 12.31 2.44
N ALA A 173 -8.55 11.74 3.61
CA ALA A 173 -7.40 12.12 4.40
C ALA A 173 -6.07 11.85 3.68
N GLU A 174 -5.96 10.67 3.03
CA GLU A 174 -4.81 10.33 2.18
C GLU A 174 -4.65 11.30 1.00
N SER A 175 -5.76 11.60 0.31
CA SER A 175 -5.76 12.54 -0.82
C SER A 175 -5.34 13.94 -0.39
N LEU A 176 -5.81 14.42 0.76
CA LEU A 176 -5.41 15.72 1.33
C LEU A 176 -3.91 15.76 1.66
N LYS A 177 -3.36 14.65 2.17
CA LYS A 177 -1.92 14.54 2.43
C LYS A 177 -1.11 14.66 1.13
N ILE A 178 -1.50 13.91 0.10
CA ILE A 178 -0.86 13.97 -1.22
C ILE A 178 -0.95 15.37 -1.82
N MET A 179 -2.10 16.04 -1.67
CA MET A 179 -2.29 17.41 -2.14
C MET A 179 -1.33 18.38 -1.44
N ASN A 180 -1.16 18.25 -0.12
CA ASN A 180 -0.24 19.08 0.64
C ASN A 180 1.22 18.86 0.20
N ASP A 181 1.63 17.59 0.06
CA ASP A 181 2.97 17.25 -0.42
C ASP A 181 3.24 17.77 -1.85
N THR A 182 2.20 17.79 -2.69
CA THR A 182 2.27 18.32 -4.05
C THR A 182 2.40 19.84 -4.06
N ASN A 183 1.67 20.55 -3.19
CA ASN A 183 1.80 22.00 -3.04
C ASN A 183 3.21 22.39 -2.59
N ASN A 184 3.77 21.69 -1.58
CA ASN A 184 5.13 21.92 -1.13
C ASN A 184 6.18 21.70 -2.23
N LYS A 185 5.96 20.71 -3.12
CA LYS A 185 6.82 20.50 -4.29
C LYS A 185 6.67 21.63 -5.32
N ARG A 186 5.44 22.12 -5.51
CA ARG A 186 5.17 23.23 -6.45
C ARG A 186 5.87 24.51 -6.00
N GLU A 187 5.81 24.84 -4.72
CA GLU A 187 6.50 26.01 -4.16
C GLU A 187 8.02 25.95 -4.43
N LYS A 188 8.65 24.79 -4.23
CA LYS A 188 10.08 24.60 -4.54
C LYS A 188 10.39 24.77 -6.03
N ILE A 189 9.49 24.31 -6.91
CA ILE A 189 9.65 24.50 -8.36
C ILE A 189 9.55 25.99 -8.71
N ASP A 190 8.61 26.71 -8.09
CA ASP A 190 8.44 28.14 -8.32
C ASP A 190 9.67 28.94 -7.84
N GLU A 191 10.27 28.58 -6.71
CA GLU A 191 11.54 29.14 -6.23
C GLU A 191 12.70 28.90 -7.22
N LEU A 192 12.86 27.66 -7.68
CA LEU A 192 13.88 27.29 -8.68
C LEU A 192 13.67 28.04 -10.01
N LEU A 193 12.42 28.21 -10.44
CA LEU A 193 12.08 28.99 -11.63
C LEU A 193 12.44 30.46 -11.45
N GLY A 194 12.24 31.02 -10.26
CA GLY A 194 12.70 32.37 -9.92
C GLY A 194 14.21 32.52 -10.11
N TYR A 195 14.98 31.60 -9.53
CA TYR A 195 16.44 31.60 -9.66
C TYR A 195 16.92 31.45 -11.11
N ILE A 196 16.28 30.56 -11.90
CA ILE A 196 16.63 30.38 -13.32
C ILE A 196 16.37 31.66 -14.13
N LYS A 197 15.27 32.37 -13.84
CA LYS A 197 14.95 33.64 -14.52
C LYS A 197 15.96 34.73 -14.20
N GLU A 198 16.39 34.83 -12.95
CA GLU A 198 17.45 35.76 -12.54
C GLU A 198 18.77 35.45 -13.25
N ARG A 199 19.18 34.17 -13.26
CA ARG A 199 20.40 33.74 -13.95
C ARG A 199 20.35 33.96 -15.46
N LEU A 200 19.18 33.81 -16.07
CA LEU A 200 18.96 34.13 -17.50
C LEU A 200 19.11 35.63 -17.78
N ALA A 201 18.67 36.51 -16.88
CA ALA A 201 18.83 37.94 -17.02
C ALA A 201 20.31 38.35 -16.94
N GLU A 202 21.06 37.82 -15.97
CA GLU A 202 22.51 38.02 -15.87
C GLU A 202 23.25 37.57 -17.14
N LEU A 203 22.90 36.38 -17.67
CA LEU A 203 23.52 35.86 -18.90
C LEU A 203 23.23 36.74 -20.12
N GLU A 204 22.07 37.38 -20.20
CA GLU A 204 21.74 38.28 -21.30
C GLU A 204 22.55 39.59 -21.20
N GLU A 205 22.82 40.07 -19.99
CA GLU A 205 23.72 41.22 -19.74
C GLU A 205 25.18 40.88 -20.10
N GLU A 206 25.69 39.75 -19.62
CA GLU A 206 27.04 39.25 -19.95
C GLU A 206 27.23 39.08 -21.47
N LYS A 207 26.18 38.62 -22.18
CA LYS A 207 26.18 38.48 -23.63
C LYS A 207 26.28 39.83 -24.35
N GLU A 208 25.56 40.85 -23.88
CA GLU A 208 25.60 42.18 -24.50
C GLU A 208 26.94 42.88 -24.20
N GLU A 209 27.51 42.69 -23.00
CA GLU A 209 28.86 43.15 -22.68
C GLU A 209 29.92 42.48 -23.58
N LEU A 210 29.84 41.16 -23.76
CA LEU A 210 30.73 40.41 -24.64
C LEU A 210 30.61 40.90 -26.09
N ARG A 211 29.39 41.21 -26.55
CA ARG A 211 29.16 41.77 -27.88
C ARG A 211 29.84 43.13 -28.03
N GLY A 212 29.69 44.03 -27.05
CA GLY A 212 30.37 45.32 -27.02
C GLY A 212 31.90 45.18 -26.98
N PHE A 213 32.43 44.18 -26.29
CA PHE A 213 33.86 43.85 -26.31
C PHE A 213 34.30 43.39 -27.70
N GLN A 214 33.55 42.50 -28.35
CA GLN A 214 33.88 41.98 -29.69
C GLN A 214 33.94 43.10 -30.75
N ASP A 215 33.01 44.06 -30.69
CA ASP A 215 33.01 45.22 -31.58
C ASP A 215 34.25 46.10 -31.36
N LYS A 216 34.59 46.41 -30.10
CA LYS A 216 35.80 47.18 -29.77
C LYS A 216 37.10 46.44 -30.13
N ASP A 217 37.15 45.13 -29.92
CA ASP A 217 38.32 44.33 -30.29
C ASP A 217 38.47 44.21 -31.82
N ARG A 218 37.36 44.24 -32.56
CA ARG A 218 37.39 44.36 -34.02
C ARG A 218 38.02 45.69 -34.45
N ASP A 219 37.58 46.81 -33.85
CA ASP A 219 38.14 48.14 -34.13
C ASP A 219 39.63 48.21 -33.78
N ARG A 220 40.00 47.67 -32.61
CA ARG A 220 41.40 47.54 -32.17
C ARG A 220 42.24 46.80 -33.20
N ARG A 221 41.77 45.63 -33.68
CA ARG A 221 42.46 44.83 -34.70
C ARG A 221 42.60 45.57 -36.03
N CYS A 222 41.57 46.33 -36.45
CA CYS A 222 41.64 47.14 -37.66
C CYS A 222 42.69 48.26 -37.54
N LEU A 223 42.73 48.96 -36.41
CA LEU A 223 43.72 50.01 -36.15
C LEU A 223 45.14 49.44 -36.04
N GLU A 224 45.30 48.32 -35.34
CA GLU A 224 46.56 47.60 -35.19
C GLU A 224 47.11 47.15 -36.55
N TYR A 225 46.26 46.58 -37.42
CA TYR A 225 46.64 46.23 -38.78
C TYR A 225 47.06 47.46 -39.61
N ALA A 226 46.31 48.57 -39.52
CA ALA A 226 46.63 49.79 -40.26
C ALA A 226 47.97 50.40 -39.81
N LEU A 227 48.25 50.38 -38.50
CA LEU A 227 49.53 50.82 -37.93
C LEU A 227 50.69 49.95 -38.46
N TYR A 228 50.58 48.62 -38.34
CA TYR A 228 51.61 47.71 -38.82
C TYR A 228 51.85 47.82 -40.32
N TYR A 229 50.79 48.05 -41.11
CA TYR A 229 50.92 48.28 -42.55
C TYR A 229 51.67 49.59 -42.88
N GLN A 230 51.40 50.68 -42.16
CA GLN A 230 52.15 51.93 -42.30
C GLN A 230 53.63 51.76 -41.92
N GLU A 231 53.91 51.11 -40.80
CA GLU A 231 55.29 50.82 -40.37
C GLU A 231 56.02 49.97 -41.41
N GLN A 232 55.37 48.93 -41.94
CA GLN A 232 55.93 48.09 -42.99
C GLN A 232 56.27 48.89 -44.25
N GLN A 233 55.36 49.74 -44.73
CA GLN A 233 55.64 50.61 -45.89
C GLN A 233 56.79 51.59 -45.61
N ALA A 234 56.86 52.16 -44.41
CA ALA A 234 57.95 53.07 -44.03
C ALA A 234 59.30 52.35 -44.03
N PHE A 235 59.39 51.14 -43.45
CA PHE A 235 60.60 50.32 -43.47
C PHE A 235 60.99 49.90 -44.89
N GLN A 236 60.01 49.55 -45.73
CA GLN A 236 60.27 49.16 -47.11
C GLN A 236 60.79 50.32 -47.96
N SER A 237 60.23 51.53 -47.75
CA SER A 237 60.74 52.77 -48.36
C SER A 237 62.17 53.10 -47.92
N GLN A 238 62.50 52.84 -46.66
CA GLN A 238 63.87 53.03 -46.14
C GLN A 238 64.85 52.00 -46.72
N LEU A 239 64.43 50.73 -46.85
CA LEU A 239 65.20 49.68 -47.51
C LEU A 239 65.51 50.02 -48.96
N GLU A 240 64.52 50.44 -49.75
CA GLU A 240 64.72 50.87 -51.14
C GLU A 240 65.67 52.06 -51.26
N ARG A 241 65.64 53.01 -50.32
CA ARG A 241 66.61 54.12 -50.29
C ARG A 241 68.03 53.63 -50.06
N ILE A 242 68.22 52.65 -49.17
CA ILE A 242 69.54 52.09 -48.87
C ILE A 242 70.06 51.25 -50.05
N GLU A 243 69.18 50.48 -50.71
CA GLU A 243 69.54 49.71 -51.90
C GLU A 243 69.95 50.59 -53.08
N ASN A 244 69.26 51.72 -53.30
CA ASN A 244 69.63 52.68 -54.35
C ASN A 244 70.91 53.49 -54.05
N MET A 245 71.43 53.43 -52.81
CA MET A 245 72.72 54.03 -52.45
C MET A 245 73.92 53.07 -52.63
N ARG A 246 73.67 51.79 -52.96
CA ARG A 246 74.70 50.81 -53.33
C ARG A 246 74.91 50.79 -54.84
#